data_AF-A0A661ZIG7-F1
#
_entry.id   AF-A0A661ZIG7-F1
#
_cell.length_a   1.000
_cell.length_b   1.000
_cell.length_c   1.000
_cell.angle_alpha   90.00
_cell.angle_beta   90.00
_cell.angle_gamma   90.00
#
_symmetry.space_group_name_H-M   'P 1'
#
loop_
_entity.id
_entity.type
_entity.pdbx_description
1 polymer ?
#
loop_
_entity_poly.entity_id
_entity_poly.type
_entity_poly.pdbx_seq_one_letter_code
_entity_poly.pdbx_strand_id
1 'polypeptide(L)'
;MSKTHFIQSPVDRYFNLVLPENYALIKGVKLTHSGFFKSSQKGERMKIKGEQYFKTEIPEFQWTGKTKLFKAKDAYVMGRGQLKVKLLGIIPIVNAKGPHVDQAELLRWLAESIWFPTNLLPSDHLHWSAVDAHTAKLTYSYNDMDIFYIVRFDEKGLITELETERYMAKGRMEKWIGQVSDYKEFDGMLIPYHIKALWRLEEGDFQYVDFYVDTLKYEYEK
;
A
#
# COMPACT_ATOMS: atom_id res chain seq x y z
N MET A 1 -43.22 7.67 11.25
CA MET A 1 -42.15 7.97 10.29
C MET A 1 -40.82 7.82 11.02
N SER A 2 -40.14 6.69 10.85
CA SER A 2 -38.82 6.47 11.45
C SER A 2 -37.81 7.33 10.71
N LYS A 3 -37.11 8.22 11.42
CA LYS A 3 -35.95 8.94 10.88
C LYS A 3 -34.84 7.91 10.68
N THR A 4 -34.69 7.40 9.47
CA THR A 4 -33.48 6.68 9.07
C THR A 4 -32.31 7.65 9.26
N HIS A 5 -31.59 7.53 10.37
CA HIS A 5 -30.27 8.13 10.49
C HIS A 5 -29.41 7.39 9.47
N PHE A 6 -29.13 8.03 8.33
CA PHE A 6 -28.10 7.55 7.43
C PHE A 6 -26.79 7.64 8.19
N ILE A 7 -26.34 6.51 8.75
CA ILE A 7 -25.02 6.41 9.34
C ILE A 7 -24.05 6.54 8.17
N GLN A 8 -23.23 7.59 8.21
CA GLN A 8 -22.19 7.83 7.22
C GLN A 8 -21.26 6.60 7.15
N SER A 9 -20.99 6.11 5.94
CA SER A 9 -20.16 4.93 5.75
C SER A 9 -18.74 5.18 6.28
N PRO A 10 -17.99 4.14 6.71
CA PRO A 10 -16.59 4.32 7.12
C PRO A 10 -15.73 4.99 6.04
N VAL A 11 -16.07 4.76 4.77
CA VAL A 11 -15.36 5.31 3.60
C VAL A 11 -15.62 6.81 3.45
N ASP A 12 -16.86 7.25 3.62
CA ASP A 12 -17.19 8.68 3.55
C ASP A 12 -16.54 9.43 4.73
N ARG A 13 -16.51 8.83 5.93
CA ARG A 13 -15.82 9.43 7.09
C ARG A 13 -14.33 9.58 6.82
N TYR A 14 -13.71 8.58 6.20
CA TYR A 14 -12.31 8.63 5.80
C TYR A 14 -12.05 9.80 4.84
N PHE A 15 -12.78 9.87 3.72
CA PHE A 15 -12.54 10.93 2.72
C PHE A 15 -12.80 12.34 3.26
N ASN A 16 -13.84 12.52 4.09
CA ASN A 16 -14.12 13.80 4.74
C ASN A 16 -13.00 14.25 5.69
N LEU A 17 -12.19 13.33 6.20
CA LEU A 17 -11.08 13.65 7.11
C LEU A 17 -9.76 13.84 6.38
N VAL A 18 -9.51 13.05 5.34
CA VAL A 18 -8.18 13.02 4.70
C VAL A 18 -8.06 13.92 3.48
N LEU A 19 -9.16 14.37 2.89
CA LEU A 19 -9.15 15.29 1.75
C LEU A 19 -9.60 16.69 2.18
N PRO A 20 -8.98 17.76 1.64
CA PRO A 20 -9.48 19.12 1.79
C PRO A 20 -10.79 19.29 0.99
N GLU A 21 -11.56 20.36 1.23
CA GLU A 21 -12.80 20.63 0.47
C GLU A 21 -12.56 20.74 -1.04
N ASN A 22 -11.43 21.33 -1.43
CA ASN A 22 -10.99 21.43 -2.81
C ASN A 22 -9.67 20.68 -2.96
N TYR A 23 -9.68 19.57 -3.68
CA TYR A 23 -8.49 18.79 -4.00
C TYR A 23 -8.30 18.67 -5.51
N ALA A 24 -7.04 18.74 -5.95
CA ALA A 24 -6.66 18.33 -7.30
C ALA A 24 -6.29 16.85 -7.31
N LEU A 25 -6.51 16.17 -8.44
CA LEU A 25 -6.10 14.79 -8.62
C LEU A 25 -4.57 14.71 -8.65
N ILE A 26 -4.02 13.83 -7.83
CA ILE A 26 -2.59 13.53 -7.79
C ILE A 26 -2.32 12.60 -8.97
N LYS A 27 -1.39 12.94 -9.87
CA LYS A 27 -0.96 12.10 -11.01
C LYS A 27 0.30 11.30 -10.73
N GLY A 28 1.11 11.76 -9.77
CA GLY A 28 2.41 11.17 -9.47
C GLY A 28 2.88 11.49 -8.07
N VAL A 29 3.66 10.57 -7.50
CA VAL A 29 4.19 10.70 -6.15
C VAL A 29 5.66 10.31 -6.13
N LYS A 30 6.49 11.15 -5.52
CA LYS A 30 7.86 10.78 -5.13
C LYS A 30 7.94 10.68 -3.61
N LEU A 31 8.33 9.52 -3.12
CA LEU A 31 8.44 9.21 -1.69
C LEU A 31 9.84 8.73 -1.36
N THR A 32 10.39 9.16 -0.22
CA THR A 32 11.53 8.49 0.41
C THR A 32 11.16 8.04 1.81
N HIS A 33 11.74 6.94 2.24
CA HIS A 33 11.51 6.38 3.56
C HIS A 33 12.78 5.85 4.19
N SER A 34 12.73 5.76 5.50
CA SER A 34 13.69 5.04 6.31
C SER A 34 12.96 4.07 7.22
N GLY A 35 13.68 3.05 7.68
CA GLY A 35 13.10 2.12 8.62
C GLY A 35 13.82 0.80 8.61
N PHE A 36 13.05 -0.27 8.72
CA PHE A 36 13.59 -1.57 8.97
C PHE A 36 12.90 -2.68 8.19
N PHE A 37 13.69 -3.68 7.83
CA PHE A 37 13.28 -4.83 7.06
C PHE A 37 13.80 -6.13 7.69
N LYS A 38 13.02 -7.22 7.60
CA LYS A 38 13.45 -8.57 7.95
C LYS A 38 13.30 -9.50 6.75
N SER A 39 14.31 -10.32 6.47
CA SER A 39 14.28 -11.29 5.36
C SER A 39 13.56 -12.60 5.71
N SER A 40 13.39 -12.92 7.00
CA SER A 40 12.66 -14.10 7.48
C SER A 40 12.14 -13.88 8.91
N GLN A 41 11.23 -14.74 9.37
CA GLN A 41 10.67 -14.67 10.73
C GLN A 41 11.74 -14.64 11.82
N LYS A 42 12.75 -15.52 11.69
CA LYS A 42 13.89 -15.64 12.63
C LYS A 42 15.10 -14.77 12.25
N GLY A 43 15.03 -14.05 11.13
CA GLY A 43 16.11 -13.19 10.65
C GLY A 43 16.25 -11.91 11.45
N GLU A 44 17.45 -11.32 11.43
CA GLU A 44 17.70 -10.03 12.07
C GLU A 44 17.00 -8.87 11.35
N ARG A 45 16.62 -7.86 12.14
CA ARG A 45 16.05 -6.61 11.64
C ARG A 45 17.18 -5.72 11.12
N MET A 46 17.10 -5.34 9.84
CA MET A 46 18.11 -4.52 9.16
C MET A 46 17.58 -3.13 8.86
N LYS A 47 18.42 -2.10 9.02
CA LYS A 47 18.08 -0.75 8.56
C LYS A 47 18.02 -0.71 7.03
N ILE A 48 16.98 -0.08 6.51
CA ILE A 48 16.77 0.15 5.07
C ILE A 48 16.40 1.61 4.81
N LYS A 49 16.82 2.11 3.66
CA LYS A 49 16.31 3.36 3.08
C LYS A 49 15.69 3.06 1.72
N GLY A 50 14.55 3.66 1.43
CA GLY A 50 13.81 3.50 0.19
C GLY A 50 13.60 4.82 -0.53
N GLU A 51 13.55 4.73 -1.86
CA GLU A 51 13.04 5.78 -2.74
C GLU A 51 12.01 5.14 -3.66
N GLN A 52 10.84 5.77 -3.81
CA GLN A 52 9.74 5.29 -4.62
C GLN A 52 9.16 6.39 -5.49
N TYR A 53 8.76 5.99 -6.69
CA TYR A 53 8.00 6.81 -7.63
C TYR A 53 6.72 6.06 -7.98
N PHE A 54 5.60 6.77 -7.99
CA PHE A 54 4.29 6.24 -8.37
C PHE A 54 3.72 7.06 -9.53
N LYS A 55 2.95 6.40 -10.39
CA LYS A 55 1.85 7.01 -11.14
C LYS A 55 0.53 6.54 -10.56
N THR A 56 -0.50 7.36 -10.71
CA THR A 56 -1.82 7.13 -10.12
C THR A 56 -2.88 6.84 -11.20
N GLU A 57 -2.91 7.61 -12.29
CA GLU A 57 -3.84 7.41 -13.43
C GLU A 57 -3.77 5.98 -14.00
N ILE A 58 -2.56 5.42 -14.00
CA ILE A 58 -2.30 4.02 -14.27
C ILE A 58 -1.50 3.45 -13.11
N PRO A 59 -1.78 2.20 -12.70
CA PRO A 59 -1.02 1.56 -11.64
C PRO A 59 0.40 1.32 -12.12
N GLU A 60 1.31 2.19 -11.68
CA GLU A 60 2.74 2.03 -11.89
C GLU A 60 3.51 2.51 -10.68
N PHE A 61 4.57 1.78 -10.33
CA PHE A 61 5.58 2.28 -9.42
C PHE A 61 6.96 1.71 -9.71
N GLN A 62 7.97 2.42 -9.23
CA GLN A 62 9.34 1.96 -9.18
C GLN A 62 9.92 2.29 -7.81
N TRP A 63 10.42 1.27 -7.13
CA TRP A 63 11.02 1.37 -5.82
C TRP A 63 12.48 0.88 -5.84
N THR A 64 13.33 1.57 -5.09
CA THR A 64 14.68 1.11 -4.78
C THR A 64 14.92 1.15 -3.28
N GLY A 65 15.18 -0.02 -2.69
CA GLY A 65 15.60 -0.17 -1.29
C GLY A 65 17.10 -0.46 -1.17
N LYS A 66 17.73 0.13 -0.15
CA LYS A 66 19.14 -0.09 0.16
C LYS A 66 19.33 -0.40 1.64
N THR A 67 19.97 -1.52 1.94
CA THR A 67 20.55 -1.83 3.25
C THR A 67 22.08 -1.79 3.14
N LYS A 68 22.78 -2.08 4.25
CA LYS A 68 24.24 -2.31 4.19
C LYS A 68 24.62 -3.54 3.37
N LEU A 69 23.72 -4.53 3.26
CA LEU A 69 24.02 -5.84 2.70
C LEU A 69 23.42 -6.06 1.31
N PHE A 70 22.34 -5.38 0.95
CA PHE A 70 21.68 -5.59 -0.34
C PHE A 70 21.03 -4.31 -0.89
N LYS A 71 20.84 -4.32 -2.20
CA LYS A 71 20.01 -3.37 -2.93
C LYS A 71 18.86 -4.13 -3.58
N ALA A 72 17.64 -3.71 -3.29
CA ALA A 72 16.44 -4.23 -3.91
C ALA A 72 15.87 -3.20 -4.89
N LYS A 73 15.36 -3.67 -6.01
CA LYS A 73 14.54 -2.93 -6.95
C LYS A 73 13.25 -3.68 -7.12
N ASP A 74 12.15 -2.97 -6.98
CA ASP A 74 10.81 -3.51 -7.13
C ASP A 74 10.02 -2.57 -8.01
N ALA A 75 9.16 -3.09 -8.87
CA ALA A 75 8.45 -2.28 -9.83
C ALA A 75 7.20 -2.97 -10.36
N TYR A 76 6.20 -2.16 -10.69
CA TYR A 76 5.07 -2.53 -11.52
C TYR A 76 4.97 -1.50 -12.64
N VAL A 77 5.21 -1.90 -13.88
CA VAL A 77 5.27 -0.98 -15.04
C VAL A 77 4.61 -1.67 -16.23
N MET A 78 3.73 -0.96 -16.94
CA MET A 78 2.96 -1.51 -18.06
C MET A 78 2.27 -2.85 -17.74
N GLY A 79 1.70 -2.96 -16.53
CA GLY A 79 0.99 -4.16 -16.08
C GLY A 79 1.90 -5.35 -15.69
N ARG A 80 3.21 -5.14 -15.53
CA ARG A 80 4.17 -6.20 -15.20
C ARG A 80 4.96 -5.90 -13.93
N GLY A 81 4.90 -6.84 -12.99
CA GLY A 81 5.66 -6.85 -11.75
C GLY A 81 7.08 -7.38 -11.95
N GLN A 82 8.03 -6.78 -11.25
CA GLN A 82 9.42 -7.23 -11.24
C GLN A 82 10.09 -6.92 -9.90
N LEU A 83 10.50 -7.99 -9.22
CA LEU A 83 11.34 -7.91 -8.04
C LEU A 83 12.77 -8.39 -8.35
N LYS A 84 13.74 -7.52 -8.11
CA LYS A 84 15.18 -7.79 -8.26
C LYS A 84 15.91 -7.46 -6.97
N VAL A 85 16.56 -8.43 -6.35
CA VAL A 85 17.40 -8.22 -5.16
C VAL A 85 18.84 -8.59 -5.46
N LYS A 86 19.77 -7.68 -5.15
CA LYS A 86 21.21 -7.88 -5.29
C LYS A 86 21.94 -7.78 -3.95
N LEU A 87 22.74 -8.79 -3.60
CA LEU A 87 23.68 -8.76 -2.48
C LEU A 87 24.86 -7.83 -2.80
N LEU A 88 25.27 -7.05 -1.81
CA LEU A 88 26.29 -6.00 -1.90
C LEU A 88 26.07 -5.05 -3.10
N GLY A 89 24.83 -4.99 -3.61
CA GLY A 89 24.47 -4.25 -4.82
C GLY A 89 24.93 -4.87 -6.15
N ILE A 90 25.65 -5.99 -6.14
CA ILE A 90 26.34 -6.55 -7.31
C ILE A 90 25.77 -7.92 -7.69
N ILE A 91 25.66 -8.85 -6.74
CA ILE A 91 25.34 -10.26 -7.00
C ILE A 91 23.81 -10.47 -6.93
N PRO A 92 23.12 -10.83 -8.02
CA PRO A 92 21.67 -11.06 -7.97
C PRO A 92 21.34 -12.31 -7.14
N ILE A 93 20.42 -12.17 -6.17
CA ILE A 93 19.89 -13.28 -5.37
C ILE A 93 18.43 -13.58 -5.72
N VAL A 94 17.64 -12.54 -6.01
CA VAL A 94 16.23 -12.69 -6.40
C VAL A 94 16.01 -11.99 -7.73
N ASN A 95 15.32 -12.67 -8.63
CA ASN A 95 14.82 -12.13 -9.88
C ASN A 95 13.47 -12.80 -10.17
N ALA A 96 12.40 -12.21 -9.65
CA ALA A 96 11.04 -12.74 -9.77
C ALA A 96 10.23 -11.96 -10.80
N LYS A 97 9.46 -12.69 -11.59
CA LYS A 97 8.51 -12.21 -12.60
C LYS A 97 7.36 -13.22 -12.75
N GLY A 98 6.29 -12.79 -13.40
CA GLY A 98 5.18 -13.65 -13.82
C GLY A 98 3.86 -13.27 -13.13
N PRO A 99 2.76 -13.97 -13.44
CA PRO A 99 1.42 -13.53 -13.04
C PRO A 99 1.23 -13.32 -11.52
N HIS A 100 1.84 -14.18 -10.71
CA HIS A 100 1.80 -14.03 -9.25
C HIS A 100 2.55 -12.78 -8.76
N VAL A 101 3.62 -12.37 -9.45
CA VAL A 101 4.34 -11.13 -9.15
C VAL A 101 3.55 -9.92 -9.65
N ASP A 102 2.94 -10.03 -10.84
CA ASP A 102 2.08 -8.98 -11.39
C ASP A 102 0.95 -8.63 -10.41
N GLN A 103 0.21 -9.64 -9.91
CA GLN A 103 -0.84 -9.44 -8.90
C GLN A 103 -0.29 -8.89 -7.58
N ALA A 104 0.83 -9.44 -7.11
CA ALA A 104 1.46 -9.06 -5.85
C ALA A 104 1.90 -7.58 -5.84
N GLU A 105 2.44 -7.07 -6.96
CA GLU A 105 2.83 -5.68 -7.08
C GLU A 105 1.64 -4.75 -7.35
N LEU A 106 0.58 -5.23 -8.01
CA LEU A 106 -0.68 -4.48 -8.12
C LEU A 106 -1.34 -4.28 -6.74
N LEU A 107 -1.41 -5.34 -5.93
CA LEU A 107 -1.87 -5.28 -4.54
C LEU A 107 -1.05 -4.26 -3.74
N ARG A 108 0.28 -4.28 -3.89
CA ARG A 108 1.18 -3.34 -3.22
C ARG A 108 0.88 -1.89 -3.62
N TRP A 109 0.75 -1.61 -4.92
CA TRP A 109 0.42 -0.26 -5.40
C TRP A 109 -0.91 0.24 -4.82
N LEU A 110 -1.94 -0.63 -4.78
CA LEU A 110 -3.24 -0.27 -4.22
C LEU A 110 -3.15 0.02 -2.71
N ALA A 111 -2.44 -0.82 -1.96
CA ALA A 111 -2.24 -0.60 -0.52
C ALA A 111 -1.47 0.70 -0.22
N GLU A 112 -0.44 1.00 -1.02
CA GLU A 112 0.38 2.21 -0.87
C GLU A 112 -0.32 3.49 -1.37
N SER A 113 -1.50 3.37 -2.00
CA SER A 113 -2.34 4.51 -2.42
C SER A 113 -2.89 5.32 -1.25
N ILE A 114 -2.80 4.82 -0.02
CA ILE A 114 -3.05 5.58 1.21
C ILE A 114 -2.14 6.82 1.37
N TRP A 115 -0.99 6.86 0.67
CA TRP A 115 -0.12 8.03 0.62
C TRP A 115 -0.55 9.06 -0.42
N PHE A 116 -1.57 8.78 -1.22
CA PHE A 116 -2.13 9.70 -2.22
C PHE A 116 -3.64 9.45 -2.32
N PRO A 117 -4.43 9.89 -1.30
CA PRO A 117 -5.80 9.43 -1.09
C PRO A 117 -6.77 9.69 -2.23
N THR A 118 -6.49 10.64 -3.13
CA THR A 118 -7.30 10.88 -4.33
C THR A 118 -7.35 9.67 -5.26
N ASN A 119 -6.36 8.79 -5.24
CA ASN A 119 -6.36 7.54 -6.00
C ASN A 119 -7.25 6.45 -5.41
N LEU A 120 -7.74 6.63 -4.18
CA LEU A 120 -8.68 5.72 -3.53
C LEU A 120 -10.14 6.12 -3.77
N LEU A 121 -10.39 7.25 -4.43
CA LEU A 121 -11.76 7.69 -4.75
C LEU A 121 -12.45 6.68 -5.67
N PRO A 122 -13.77 6.44 -5.50
CA PRO A 122 -14.53 5.56 -6.38
C PRO A 122 -14.37 5.95 -7.85
N SER A 123 -14.20 4.94 -8.72
CA SER A 123 -14.08 5.09 -10.17
C SER A 123 -14.56 3.81 -10.87
N ASP A 124 -14.54 3.79 -12.20
CA ASP A 124 -14.91 2.60 -12.99
C ASP A 124 -14.06 1.36 -12.63
N HIS A 125 -12.83 1.56 -12.15
CA HIS A 125 -11.92 0.49 -11.75
C HIS A 125 -11.89 0.22 -10.26
N LEU A 126 -12.38 1.15 -9.41
CA LEU A 126 -12.21 1.10 -7.97
C LEU A 126 -13.56 1.29 -7.27
N HIS A 127 -13.95 0.30 -6.48
CA HIS A 127 -15.23 0.32 -5.77
C HIS A 127 -15.05 0.06 -4.28
N TRP A 128 -15.89 0.71 -3.49
CA TRP A 128 -15.97 0.51 -2.05
C TRP A 128 -17.34 -0.09 -1.67
N SER A 129 -17.34 -1.04 -0.75
CA SER A 129 -18.55 -1.62 -0.16
C SER A 129 -18.41 -1.68 1.35
N ALA A 130 -19.26 -0.94 2.07
CA ALA A 130 -19.26 -0.99 3.53
C ALA A 130 -19.66 -2.38 4.04
N VAL A 131 -18.89 -2.93 4.96
CA VAL A 131 -19.17 -4.22 5.62
C VAL A 131 -19.87 -3.97 6.95
N ASP A 132 -19.36 -3.02 7.73
CA ASP A 132 -19.93 -2.57 9.00
C ASP A 132 -19.51 -1.11 9.30
N ALA A 133 -19.69 -0.65 10.54
CA ALA A 133 -19.38 0.72 10.93
C ALA A 133 -17.89 1.08 10.80
N HIS A 134 -16.97 0.11 10.88
CA HIS A 134 -15.51 0.31 10.90
C HIS A 134 -14.77 -0.52 9.85
N THR A 135 -15.49 -1.18 8.93
CA THR A 135 -14.92 -2.07 7.93
C THR A 135 -15.54 -1.81 6.57
N ALA A 136 -14.71 -1.77 5.52
CA ALA A 136 -15.18 -1.77 4.14
C ALA A 136 -14.31 -2.68 3.26
N LYS A 137 -14.91 -3.20 2.19
CA LYS A 137 -14.19 -3.89 1.12
C LYS A 137 -13.86 -2.89 0.01
N LEU A 138 -12.57 -2.79 -0.31
CA LEU A 138 -12.04 -2.07 -1.46
C LEU A 138 -11.78 -3.08 -2.57
N THR A 139 -12.41 -2.96 -3.74
CA THR A 139 -12.15 -3.80 -4.91
C THR A 139 -11.54 -2.96 -6.03
N TYR A 140 -10.56 -3.52 -6.72
CA TYR A 140 -9.90 -2.87 -7.85
C TYR A 140 -9.70 -3.86 -9.01
N SER A 141 -10.06 -3.43 -10.21
CA SER A 141 -10.01 -4.24 -11.43
C SER A 141 -9.12 -3.58 -12.48
N TYR A 142 -8.04 -4.27 -12.88
CA TYR A 142 -7.08 -3.76 -13.86
C TYR A 142 -6.40 -4.88 -14.65
N ASN A 143 -6.36 -4.78 -15.98
CA ASN A 143 -5.77 -5.78 -16.89
C ASN A 143 -6.19 -7.23 -16.57
N ASP A 144 -7.50 -7.48 -16.52
CA ASP A 144 -8.11 -8.79 -16.22
C ASP A 144 -7.77 -9.35 -14.83
N MET A 145 -7.19 -8.54 -13.94
CA MET A 145 -6.97 -8.89 -12.53
C MET A 145 -7.97 -8.15 -11.64
N ASP A 146 -8.72 -8.93 -10.88
CA ASP A 146 -9.54 -8.43 -9.77
C ASP A 146 -8.81 -8.67 -8.45
N ILE A 147 -8.57 -7.59 -7.71
CA ILE A 147 -7.95 -7.63 -6.39
C ILE A 147 -8.84 -6.91 -5.39
N PHE A 148 -8.66 -7.21 -4.10
CA PHE A 148 -9.41 -6.52 -3.06
C PHE A 148 -8.62 -6.39 -1.77
N TYR A 149 -9.07 -5.47 -0.92
CA TYR A 149 -8.68 -5.36 0.48
C TYR A 149 -9.92 -5.32 1.36
N ILE A 150 -9.82 -5.94 2.53
CA ILE A 150 -10.66 -5.63 3.68
C ILE A 150 -9.94 -4.54 4.46
N VAL A 151 -10.54 -3.35 4.52
CA VAL A 151 -9.97 -2.15 5.10
C VAL A 151 -10.68 -1.85 6.41
N ARG A 152 -9.89 -1.63 7.47
CA ARG A 152 -10.37 -1.32 8.81
C ARG A 152 -10.07 0.13 9.16
N PHE A 153 -11.03 0.77 9.80
CA PHE A 153 -11.01 2.18 10.16
C PHE A 153 -11.11 2.34 11.67
N ASP A 154 -10.41 3.31 12.25
CA ASP A 154 -10.57 3.63 13.66
C ASP A 154 -11.89 4.39 13.94
N GLU A 155 -12.10 4.77 15.20
CA GLU A 155 -13.27 5.55 15.63
C GLU A 155 -13.36 6.92 14.97
N LYS A 156 -12.20 7.52 14.62
CA LYS A 156 -12.17 8.80 13.91
C LYS A 156 -12.58 8.60 12.46
N GLY A 157 -12.26 7.45 11.86
CA GLY A 157 -12.48 7.15 10.45
C GLY A 157 -11.18 7.08 9.65
N LEU A 158 -10.01 7.00 10.30
CA LEU A 158 -8.74 6.81 9.62
C LEU A 158 -8.50 5.32 9.36
N ILE A 159 -7.93 4.99 8.21
CA ILE A 159 -7.49 3.62 7.90
C ILE A 159 -6.42 3.23 8.92
N THR A 160 -6.54 2.02 9.45
CA THR A 160 -5.55 1.43 10.39
C THR A 160 -4.96 0.15 9.84
N GLU A 161 -5.70 -0.58 9.02
CA GLU A 161 -5.29 -1.86 8.47
C GLU A 161 -5.91 -2.12 7.09
N LEU A 162 -5.12 -2.73 6.20
CA LEU A 162 -5.54 -3.27 4.92
C LEU A 162 -5.14 -4.75 4.86
N GLU A 163 -6.12 -5.64 4.75
CA GLU A 163 -5.92 -7.10 4.70
C GLU A 163 -6.36 -7.67 3.34
N THR A 164 -5.53 -8.51 2.72
CA THR A 164 -5.82 -9.28 1.51
C THR A 164 -5.23 -10.68 1.63
N GLU A 165 -5.52 -11.56 0.67
CA GLU A 165 -4.69 -12.72 0.39
C GLU A 165 -3.69 -12.40 -0.72
N ARG A 166 -2.44 -12.86 -0.57
CA ARG A 166 -1.36 -12.65 -1.55
C ARG A 166 -0.53 -13.92 -1.69
N TYR A 167 -0.05 -14.21 -2.89
CA TYR A 167 0.90 -15.30 -3.12
C TYR A 167 2.21 -15.06 -2.36
N MET A 168 2.57 -16.02 -1.51
CA MET A 168 3.91 -16.16 -0.96
C MET A 168 4.78 -17.03 -1.89
N ALA A 169 6.10 -17.03 -1.68
CA ALA A 169 7.01 -17.98 -2.32
C ALA A 169 6.46 -19.43 -2.20
N LYS A 170 6.49 -20.17 -3.31
CA LYS A 170 5.89 -21.53 -3.51
C LYS A 170 4.41 -21.58 -3.90
N GLY A 171 3.77 -20.44 -4.20
CA GLY A 171 2.42 -20.43 -4.77
C GLY A 171 1.29 -20.63 -3.77
N ARG A 172 1.59 -20.64 -2.47
CA ARG A 172 0.58 -20.60 -1.40
C ARG A 172 0.07 -19.17 -1.24
N MET A 173 -1.24 -19.00 -1.07
CA MET A 173 -1.83 -17.73 -0.68
C MET A 173 -1.87 -17.65 0.84
N GLU A 174 -1.44 -16.51 1.37
CA GLU A 174 -1.43 -16.23 2.80
C GLU A 174 -2.00 -14.83 3.02
N LYS A 175 -2.49 -14.58 4.23
CA LYS A 175 -2.97 -13.24 4.60
C LYS A 175 -1.82 -12.26 4.62
N TRP A 176 -1.95 -11.22 3.80
CA TRP A 176 -1.02 -10.10 3.72
C TRP A 176 -1.67 -8.85 4.25
N ILE A 177 -1.00 -8.23 5.22
CA ILE A 177 -1.58 -7.15 6.03
C ILE A 177 -0.64 -5.95 6.01
N GLY A 178 -1.19 -4.79 5.65
CA GLY A 178 -0.58 -3.49 5.88
C GLY A 178 -1.23 -2.81 7.09
N GLN A 179 -0.44 -2.37 8.06
CA GLN A 179 -0.90 -1.59 9.21
C GLN A 179 -0.30 -0.20 9.14
N VAL A 180 -1.12 0.82 9.38
CA VAL A 180 -0.70 2.22 9.22
C VAL A 180 -1.10 3.08 10.41
N SER A 181 -0.27 4.08 10.69
CA SER A 181 -0.43 4.99 11.82
C SER A 181 0.38 6.27 11.62
N ASP A 182 0.47 7.09 12.66
CA ASP A 182 1.21 8.37 12.67
C ASP A 182 0.75 9.28 11.52
N TYR A 183 -0.57 9.50 11.43
CA TYR A 183 -1.15 10.36 10.40
C TYR A 183 -0.69 11.81 10.59
N LYS A 184 -0.26 12.43 9.49
CA LYS A 184 0.18 13.84 9.44
C LYS A 184 -0.38 14.51 8.20
N GLU A 185 -0.55 15.82 8.30
CA GLU A 185 -0.95 16.64 7.18
C GLU A 185 0.21 16.79 6.19
N PHE A 186 -0.08 16.62 4.91
CA PHE A 186 0.81 16.89 3.80
C PHE A 186 -0.02 17.42 2.63
N ASP A 187 0.28 18.64 2.18
CA ASP A 187 -0.41 19.31 1.08
C ASP A 187 -1.94 19.37 1.25
N GLY A 188 -2.38 19.67 2.49
CA GLY A 188 -3.79 19.72 2.89
C GLY A 188 -4.48 18.36 3.03
N MET A 189 -3.77 17.24 2.83
CA MET A 189 -4.29 15.89 2.98
C MET A 189 -3.72 15.20 4.21
N LEU A 190 -4.49 14.34 4.87
CA LEU A 190 -4.02 13.56 6.01
C LEU A 190 -3.58 12.16 5.58
N ILE A 191 -2.29 11.85 5.71
CA ILE A 191 -1.69 10.58 5.25
C ILE A 191 -0.90 9.88 6.36
N PRO A 192 -0.75 8.54 6.34
CA PRO A 192 0.03 7.84 7.34
C PRO A 192 1.53 7.98 7.09
N TYR A 193 2.29 8.35 8.13
CA TYR A 193 3.76 8.41 8.06
C TYR A 193 4.46 7.16 8.59
N HIS A 194 3.73 6.24 9.23
CA HIS A 194 4.26 4.96 9.71
C HIS A 194 3.50 3.81 9.07
N ILE A 195 4.24 2.88 8.47
CA ILE A 195 3.67 1.65 7.90
C ILE A 195 4.40 0.41 8.39
N LYS A 196 3.63 -0.66 8.60
CA LYS A 196 4.13 -2.02 8.81
C LYS A 196 3.49 -2.93 7.79
N ALA A 197 4.25 -3.89 7.26
CA ALA A 197 3.69 -4.97 6.47
C ALA A 197 4.05 -6.31 7.10
N LEU A 198 3.08 -7.21 7.14
CA LEU A 198 3.23 -8.52 7.76
C LEU A 198 2.46 -9.60 7.01
N TRP A 199 2.91 -10.83 7.21
CA TRP A 199 2.16 -12.03 6.85
C TRP A 199 1.53 -12.63 8.09
N ARG A 200 0.24 -12.93 8.05
CA ARG A 200 -0.42 -13.71 9.10
C ARG A 200 -0.39 -15.18 8.70
N LEU A 201 0.44 -15.95 9.41
CA LEU A 201 0.75 -17.35 9.15
C LEU A 201 0.26 -18.22 10.30
N GLU A 202 0.10 -19.52 10.05
CA GLU A 202 -0.28 -20.49 11.10
C GLU A 202 0.70 -20.49 12.28
N GLU A 203 2.00 -20.33 12.00
CA GLU A 203 3.05 -20.30 13.02
C GLU A 203 3.20 -18.95 13.73
N GLY A 204 2.41 -17.95 13.33
CA GLY A 204 2.38 -16.60 13.89
C GLY A 204 2.77 -15.50 12.92
N ASP A 205 2.42 -14.27 13.31
CA ASP A 205 2.60 -13.08 12.47
C ASP A 205 4.08 -12.82 12.16
N PHE A 206 4.37 -12.65 10.87
CA PHE A 206 5.68 -12.26 10.38
C PHE A 206 5.66 -10.80 9.90
N GLN A 207 5.91 -9.86 10.82
CA GLN A 207 6.17 -8.47 10.45
C GLN A 207 7.58 -8.35 9.83
N TYR A 208 7.62 -7.95 8.57
CA TYR A 208 8.87 -7.87 7.80
C TYR A 208 9.21 -6.45 7.32
N VAL A 209 8.24 -5.53 7.38
CA VAL A 209 8.42 -4.09 7.09
C VAL A 209 8.03 -3.26 8.30
N ASP A 210 8.78 -2.18 8.53
CA ASP A 210 8.52 -1.15 9.54
C ASP A 210 9.16 0.16 9.04
N PHE A 211 8.41 0.95 8.26
CA PHE A 211 8.92 2.12 7.53
C PHE A 211 8.26 3.42 7.99
N TYR A 212 9.06 4.48 7.96
CA TYR A 212 8.67 5.85 8.24
C TYR A 212 8.91 6.69 6.99
N VAL A 213 7.91 7.50 6.60
CA VAL A 213 8.05 8.45 5.50
C VAL A 213 9.03 9.55 5.90
N ASP A 214 10.08 9.72 5.10
CA ASP A 214 11.07 10.79 5.28
C ASP A 214 10.67 12.04 4.48
N THR A 215 10.35 11.87 3.20
CA THR A 215 9.89 12.96 2.32
C THR A 215 8.83 12.48 1.34
N LEU A 216 7.91 13.37 0.98
CA LEU A 216 6.86 13.17 -0.02
C LEU A 216 6.82 14.38 -0.96
N LYS A 217 6.49 14.16 -2.23
CA LYS A 217 6.17 15.20 -3.23
C LYS A 217 5.06 14.71 -4.12
N TYR A 218 4.05 15.54 -4.34
CA TYR A 218 3.00 15.29 -5.31
C TYR A 218 3.27 16.01 -6.63
N GLU A 219 2.82 15.36 -7.70
CA GLU A 219 2.58 15.98 -8.99
C GLU A 219 1.08 15.92 -9.24
N TYR A 220 0.49 17.03 -9.68
CA TYR A 220 -0.95 17.15 -9.92
C TYR A 220 -1.27 17.20 -11.42
N GLU A 221 -2.49 16.80 -11.78
CA GLU A 221 -3.07 17.13 -13.09
C GLU A 221 -3.08 18.66 -13.32
N LYS A 222 -2.98 19.08 -14.58
CA LYS A 222 -2.96 20.50 -14.96
C LYS A 222 -4.37 21.02 -15.20
#